data_AF-A0A954B775-F1
#
_entry.id   AF-A0A954B775-F1
#
_cell.length_a   1.000
_cell.length_b   1.000
_cell.length_c   1.000
_cell.angle_alpha   90.00
_cell.angle_beta   90.00
_cell.angle_gamma   90.00
#
_symmetry.space_group_name_H-M   'P 1'
#
loop_
_entity.id
_entity.type
_entity.pdbx_description
1 polymer ?
#
loop_
_entity_poly.entity_id
_entity_poly.type
_entity_poly.pdbx_seq_one_letter_code
_entity_poly.pdbx_strand_id
1 'polypeptide(L)'
;MKFRILMLTGAAALGLSACGGEPAATVEKAAGQIEHIGDTALGRALFVQKGCVICHSVNGTGGKAAPALDAADPLVRTDPLEFSARMWRGAPAMVEFQSAELGYVIDLSADDIANLAAFASSRAEQEKFESSQIPGPMADSLLDERFWEYEDWSDFFKSGQEEFDDGEAVETDQ
;
A
#
# COMPACT_ATOMS: atom_id res chain seq x y z
N MET A 1 -57.30 24.89 45.40
CA MET A 1 -56.90 23.88 44.38
C MET A 1 -57.19 24.43 43.00
N LYS A 2 -56.45 24.01 41.96
CA LYS A 2 -56.53 24.44 40.53
C LYS A 2 -56.08 25.91 40.33
N PHE A 3 -54.96 26.26 39.69
CA PHE A 3 -54.50 26.07 38.29
C PHE A 3 -55.50 26.64 37.25
N ARG A 4 -55.09 27.44 36.24
CA ARG A 4 -53.74 27.89 35.79
C ARG A 4 -53.84 29.12 34.85
N ILE A 5 -52.77 29.93 34.80
CA ILE A 5 -52.16 30.65 33.63
C ILE A 5 -53.08 31.17 32.49
N LEU A 6 -52.97 32.47 32.18
CA LEU A 6 -52.47 33.14 30.93
C LEU A 6 -52.77 34.67 31.09
N MET A 7 -52.14 35.68 30.47
CA MET A 7 -51.06 35.83 29.47
C MET A 7 -50.21 37.09 29.80
N LEU A 8 -49.02 37.27 29.21
CA LEU A 8 -48.40 38.60 29.00
C LEU A 8 -48.04 38.77 27.52
N THR A 9 -48.50 39.85 26.89
CA THR A 9 -48.14 40.23 25.51
C THR A 9 -47.05 41.30 25.53
N GLY A 10 -45.78 40.89 25.56
CA GLY A 10 -44.63 41.78 25.35
C GLY A 10 -44.47 42.15 23.87
N ALA A 11 -44.18 43.42 23.56
CA ALA A 11 -44.00 43.88 22.19
C ALA A 11 -42.66 43.38 21.60
N ALA A 12 -42.68 42.99 20.32
CA ALA A 12 -41.49 42.57 19.61
C ALA A 12 -40.66 43.79 19.15
N ALA A 13 -39.41 43.88 19.61
CA ALA A 13 -38.42 44.80 19.07
C ALA A 13 -37.55 44.06 18.05
N LEU A 14 -37.54 44.52 16.80
CA LEU A 14 -36.70 43.98 15.73
C LEU A 14 -35.24 44.44 15.93
N GLY A 15 -34.47 43.63 16.67
CA GLY A 15 -33.02 43.79 16.77
C GLY A 15 -32.35 43.43 15.45
N LEU A 16 -31.97 44.44 14.66
CA LEU A 16 -31.20 44.25 13.43
C LEU A 16 -29.74 43.93 13.80
N SER A 17 -29.47 42.67 14.15
CA SER A 17 -28.13 42.19 14.49
C SER A 17 -27.27 42.16 13.22
N ALA A 18 -26.54 43.24 12.98
CA ALA A 18 -25.50 43.27 11.96
C ALA A 18 -24.37 42.31 12.38
N CYS A 19 -24.36 41.10 11.80
CA CYS A 19 -23.15 40.28 11.78
C CYS A 19 -22.10 41.06 10.99
N GLY A 20 -21.18 41.72 11.71
CA GLY A 20 -19.97 42.24 11.11
C GLY A 20 -19.22 41.08 10.45
N GLY A 21 -18.80 41.25 9.21
CA GLY A 21 -17.99 40.24 8.54
C GLY A 21 -16.63 40.16 9.22
N GLU A 22 -16.36 39.06 9.92
CA GLU A 22 -14.99 38.54 9.95
C GLU A 22 -14.58 38.33 8.48
N PRO A 23 -13.45 38.91 8.03
CA PRO A 23 -13.02 38.74 6.65
C PRO A 23 -12.81 37.25 6.41
N ALA A 24 -13.29 36.76 5.26
CA ALA A 24 -13.01 35.40 4.83
C ALA A 24 -11.48 35.22 4.83
N ALA A 25 -10.96 34.46 5.80
CA ALA A 25 -9.54 34.17 5.91
C ALA A 25 -9.10 33.61 4.55
N THR A 26 -8.14 34.28 3.91
CA THR A 26 -7.94 34.13 2.47
C THR A 26 -7.63 32.68 2.13
N VAL A 27 -8.21 32.18 1.03
CA VAL A 27 -8.01 30.82 0.51
C VAL A 27 -6.65 30.77 -0.20
N GLU A 28 -5.62 31.11 0.58
CA GLU A 28 -4.26 31.49 0.17
C GLU A 28 -3.22 30.69 0.95
N LYS A 29 -3.65 29.93 1.97
CA LYS A 29 -2.82 28.92 2.67
C LYS A 29 -3.45 27.53 2.75
N ALA A 30 -4.03 27.08 1.64
CA ALA A 30 -4.31 25.65 1.38
C ALA A 30 -3.31 25.01 0.38
N ALA A 31 -2.49 25.82 -0.30
CA ALA A 31 -1.42 25.37 -1.20
C ALA A 31 -0.14 24.98 -0.42
N GLY A 32 -0.27 24.13 0.61
CA GLY A 32 0.80 23.89 1.58
C GLY A 32 0.79 22.51 2.25
N GLN A 33 0.14 21.51 1.64
CA GLN A 33 0.22 20.09 2.06
C GLN A 33 0.26 19.13 0.85
N ILE A 34 1.04 19.46 -0.18
CA ILE A 34 1.51 18.50 -1.21
C ILE A 34 3.03 18.66 -1.32
N GLU A 35 3.72 18.49 -0.19
CA GLU A 35 5.18 18.70 -0.06
C GLU A 35 5.90 17.51 0.59
N HIS A 36 5.34 16.30 0.48
CA HIS A 36 6.10 15.07 0.70
C HIS A 36 6.34 14.34 -0.61
N ILE A 37 7.12 14.99 -1.49
CA ILE A 37 7.95 14.25 -2.44
C ILE A 37 8.90 13.42 -1.57
N GLY A 38 8.79 12.09 -1.61
CA GLY A 38 9.49 11.20 -0.68
C GLY A 38 11.01 11.38 -0.67
N ASP A 39 11.63 11.15 0.49
CA ASP A 39 13.08 11.06 0.61
C ASP A 39 13.56 9.76 -0.03
N THR A 40 14.35 9.90 -1.09
CA THR A 40 14.84 8.76 -1.88
C THR A 40 15.85 7.92 -1.09
N ALA A 41 16.65 8.53 -0.21
CA ALA A 41 17.65 7.83 0.59
C ALA A 41 17.01 7.09 1.76
N LEU A 42 15.96 7.67 2.36
CA LEU A 42 15.09 6.96 3.30
C LEU A 42 14.34 5.81 2.60
N GLY A 43 13.84 6.02 1.38
CA GLY A 43 13.24 4.95 0.56
C GLY A 43 14.19 3.79 0.27
N ARG A 44 15.46 4.08 -0.06
CA ARG A 44 16.51 3.05 -0.21
C ARG A 44 16.76 2.28 1.09
N ALA A 45 16.75 2.97 2.22
CA ALA A 45 16.89 2.33 3.54
C ALA A 45 15.65 1.50 3.92
N LEU A 46 14.45 1.93 3.56
CA LEU A 46 13.19 1.21 3.80
C LEU A 46 13.07 -0.05 2.93
N PHE A 47 13.53 0.00 1.68
CA PHE A 47 13.56 -1.15 0.77
C PHE A 47 14.28 -2.36 1.38
N VAL A 48 15.33 -2.13 2.17
CA VAL A 48 16.00 -3.16 2.98
C VAL A 48 15.24 -3.42 4.29
N GLN A 49 14.98 -2.39 5.11
CA GLN A 49 14.43 -2.55 6.46
C GLN A 49 13.03 -3.19 6.52
N LYS A 50 12.20 -2.97 5.50
CA LYS A 50 10.86 -3.57 5.38
C LYS A 50 10.90 -4.99 4.78
N GLY A 51 12.06 -5.44 4.29
CA GLY A 51 12.23 -6.76 3.64
C GLY A 51 11.92 -6.80 2.15
N CYS A 52 11.58 -5.69 1.49
CA CYS A 52 11.21 -5.66 0.07
C CYS A 52 12.33 -6.23 -0.85
N VAL A 53 13.59 -6.01 -0.48
CA VAL A 53 14.79 -6.55 -1.15
C VAL A 53 14.85 -8.08 -1.21
N ILE A 54 14.13 -8.79 -0.34
CA ILE A 54 14.14 -10.27 -0.28
C ILE A 54 13.56 -10.87 -1.56
N CYS A 55 12.52 -10.27 -2.12
CA CYS A 55 11.82 -10.75 -3.31
C CYS A 55 12.11 -9.91 -4.56
N HIS A 56 12.39 -8.61 -4.39
CA HIS A 56 12.60 -7.65 -5.49
C HIS A 56 14.07 -7.23 -5.61
N SER A 57 14.52 -6.99 -6.85
CA SER A 57 15.84 -6.43 -7.14
C SER A 57 15.77 -4.95 -7.55
N VAL A 58 16.86 -4.22 -7.32
CA VAL A 58 17.17 -2.91 -7.89
C VAL A 58 18.57 -2.95 -8.51
N ASN A 59 18.69 -2.57 -9.78
CA ASN A 59 19.91 -2.69 -10.59
C ASN A 59 20.54 -4.10 -10.52
N GLY A 60 19.71 -5.15 -10.43
CA GLY A 60 20.13 -6.54 -10.28
C GLY A 60 20.60 -6.95 -8.87
N THR A 61 20.55 -6.06 -7.87
CA THR A 61 20.84 -6.36 -6.46
C THR A 61 19.54 -6.58 -5.68
N GLY A 62 19.43 -7.72 -5.00
CA GLY A 62 18.21 -8.18 -4.31
C GLY A 62 17.63 -9.46 -4.93
N GLY A 63 16.49 -9.92 -4.44
CA GLY A 63 15.80 -11.11 -4.93
C GLY A 63 15.23 -10.96 -6.35
N LYS A 64 14.92 -12.09 -6.98
CA LYS A 64 14.45 -12.20 -8.37
C LYS A 64 13.06 -12.85 -8.49
N ALA A 65 12.49 -13.33 -7.37
CA ALA A 65 11.15 -13.91 -7.32
C ALA A 65 10.03 -12.95 -7.78
N ALA A 66 10.21 -11.64 -7.56
CA ALA A 66 9.27 -10.59 -7.95
C ALA A 66 9.90 -9.60 -8.97
N PRO A 67 9.09 -8.81 -9.70
CA PRO A 67 9.60 -7.88 -10.71
C PRO A 67 10.56 -6.84 -10.13
N ALA A 68 11.66 -6.55 -10.85
CA ALA A 68 12.62 -5.53 -10.47
C ALA A 68 11.96 -4.14 -10.34
N LEU A 69 12.42 -3.34 -9.37
CA LEU A 69 11.92 -1.99 -9.09
C LEU A 69 12.83 -0.89 -9.68
N ASP A 70 13.48 -1.21 -10.79
CA ASP A 70 14.42 -0.32 -11.50
C ASP A 70 13.73 0.96 -12.00
N ALA A 71 14.40 2.10 -11.85
CA ALA A 71 13.91 3.40 -12.31
C ALA A 71 13.91 3.48 -13.85
N ALA A 72 12.78 3.07 -14.43
CA ALA A 72 12.59 2.83 -15.86
C ALA A 72 12.94 4.02 -16.77
N ASP A 73 12.50 5.24 -16.41
CA ASP A 73 12.79 6.47 -17.14
C ASP A 73 13.15 7.59 -16.14
N PRO A 74 14.35 8.21 -16.22
CA PRO A 74 14.75 9.29 -15.32
C PRO A 74 13.91 10.58 -15.43
N LEU A 75 13.05 10.70 -16.45
CA LEU A 75 12.10 11.81 -16.61
C LEU A 75 10.71 11.49 -16.03
N VAL A 76 10.38 10.22 -15.78
CA VAL A 76 9.09 9.79 -15.24
C VAL A 76 9.22 9.50 -13.75
N ARG A 77 8.84 10.48 -12.92
CA ARG A 77 8.65 10.21 -11.48
C ARG A 77 7.44 9.31 -11.29
N THR A 78 7.61 8.27 -10.47
CA THR A 78 6.48 7.43 -10.05
C THR A 78 5.79 8.13 -8.89
N ASP A 79 4.59 8.62 -9.15
CA ASP A 79 3.72 9.19 -8.14
C ASP A 79 3.34 8.11 -7.08
N PRO A 80 3.27 8.44 -5.77
CA PRO A 80 2.94 7.46 -4.74
C PRO A 80 1.60 6.74 -4.90
N LEU A 81 0.60 7.33 -5.56
CA LEU A 81 -0.68 6.66 -5.85
C LEU A 81 -0.53 5.64 -6.98
N GLU A 82 0.27 5.90 -8.02
CA GLU A 82 0.56 4.88 -9.05
C GLU A 82 1.53 3.80 -8.54
N PHE A 83 2.44 4.12 -7.62
CA PHE A 83 3.20 3.11 -6.88
C PHE A 83 2.25 2.20 -6.07
N SER A 84 1.34 2.81 -5.31
CA SER A 84 0.29 2.09 -4.57
C SER A 84 -0.63 1.27 -5.48
N ALA A 85 -0.97 1.77 -6.67
CA ALA A 85 -1.81 1.06 -7.63
C ALA A 85 -1.07 -0.12 -8.28
N ARG A 86 0.26 -0.04 -8.47
CA ARG A 86 1.09 -1.20 -8.85
C ARG A 86 1.13 -2.24 -7.73
N MET A 87 1.34 -1.80 -6.50
CA MET A 87 1.30 -2.68 -5.32
C MET A 87 -0.05 -3.38 -5.19
N TRP A 88 -1.17 -2.67 -5.35
CA TRP A 88 -2.52 -3.26 -5.34
C TRP A 88 -2.67 -4.35 -6.40
N ARG A 89 -2.21 -4.10 -7.64
CA ARG A 89 -2.24 -5.09 -8.73
C ARG A 89 -1.41 -6.34 -8.43
N GLY A 90 -0.32 -6.23 -7.65
CA GLY A 90 0.49 -7.35 -7.17
C GLY A 90 0.07 -7.94 -5.82
N ALA A 91 -0.90 -7.35 -5.11
CA ALA A 91 -1.16 -7.63 -3.70
C ALA A 91 -1.48 -9.10 -3.37
N PRO A 92 -2.28 -9.85 -4.17
CA PRO A 92 -2.54 -11.26 -3.88
C PRO A 92 -1.26 -12.11 -3.84
N ALA A 93 -0.38 -11.95 -4.83
CA ALA A 93 0.89 -12.68 -4.87
C ALA A 93 1.85 -12.20 -3.77
N MET A 94 1.90 -10.90 -3.48
CA MET A 94 2.73 -10.37 -2.38
C MET A 94 2.28 -10.89 -1.01
N VAL A 95 0.98 -10.97 -0.74
CA VAL A 95 0.44 -11.50 0.51
C VAL A 95 0.78 -12.98 0.67
N GLU A 96 0.65 -13.77 -0.39
CA GLU A 96 1.00 -15.20 -0.37
C GLU A 96 2.50 -15.41 -0.09
N PHE A 97 3.39 -14.83 -0.92
CA PHE A 97 4.84 -14.99 -0.75
C PHE A 97 5.35 -14.43 0.59
N GLN A 98 4.81 -13.30 1.08
CA GLN A 98 5.19 -12.78 2.39
C GLN A 98 4.70 -13.69 3.54
N SER A 99 3.53 -14.30 3.41
CA SER A 99 3.01 -15.26 4.40
C SER A 99 3.81 -16.56 4.42
N ALA A 100 4.23 -17.06 3.25
CA ALA A 100 5.03 -18.28 3.12
C ALA A 100 6.49 -18.09 3.57
N GLU A 101 7.16 -17.05 3.07
CA GLU A 101 8.62 -16.88 3.18
C GLU A 101 9.04 -16.02 4.38
N LEU A 102 8.20 -15.06 4.81
CA LEU A 102 8.48 -14.19 5.96
C LEU A 102 7.64 -14.55 7.20
N GLY A 103 6.53 -15.26 7.02
CA GLY A 103 5.56 -15.57 8.09
C GLY A 103 4.67 -14.38 8.50
N TYR A 104 4.75 -13.25 7.81
CA TYR A 104 3.95 -12.04 8.06
C TYR A 104 3.82 -11.18 6.81
N VAL A 105 2.74 -10.40 6.69
CA VAL A 105 2.59 -9.38 5.64
C VAL A 105 3.23 -8.06 6.08
N ILE A 106 3.98 -7.43 5.20
CA ILE A 106 4.74 -6.19 5.46
C ILE A 106 3.78 -5.00 5.61
N ASP A 107 3.76 -4.38 6.80
CA ASP A 107 2.99 -3.16 7.06
C ASP A 107 3.74 -1.89 6.57
N LEU A 108 3.00 -0.97 5.95
CA LEU A 108 3.52 0.25 5.33
C LEU A 108 2.59 1.44 5.60
N SER A 109 3.16 2.49 6.20
CA SER A 109 2.51 3.79 6.35
C SER A 109 2.47 4.55 5.01
N ALA A 110 1.66 5.62 4.94
CA ALA A 110 1.65 6.52 3.80
C ALA A 110 3.03 7.15 3.53
N ASP A 111 3.80 7.45 4.58
CA ASP A 111 5.15 7.98 4.48
C ASP A 111 6.14 6.91 3.98
N ASP A 112 6.03 5.66 4.45
CA ASP A 112 6.82 4.53 3.89
C ASP A 112 6.60 4.43 2.38
N ILE A 113 5.34 4.44 1.93
CA ILE A 113 4.94 4.36 0.52
C ILE A 113 5.48 5.54 -0.28
N ALA A 114 5.39 6.78 0.24
CA ALA A 114 5.91 7.97 -0.43
C ALA A 114 7.43 7.91 -0.63
N ASN A 115 8.17 7.50 0.40
CA ASN A 115 9.62 7.35 0.36
C ASN A 115 10.05 6.19 -0.57
N LEU A 116 9.37 5.04 -0.51
CA LEU A 116 9.61 3.91 -1.41
C LEU A 116 9.33 4.25 -2.89
N ALA A 117 8.24 4.96 -3.19
CA ALA A 117 7.91 5.44 -4.54
C ALA A 117 8.96 6.43 -5.10
N ALA A 118 9.48 7.30 -4.23
CA ALA A 118 10.56 8.21 -4.59
C ALA A 118 11.86 7.44 -4.90
N PHE A 119 12.24 6.46 -4.08
CA PHE A 119 13.39 5.60 -4.36
C PHE A 119 13.22 4.78 -5.66
N ALA A 120 12.06 4.17 -5.86
CA ALA A 120 11.72 3.39 -7.06
C ALA A 120 11.72 4.22 -8.36
N SER A 121 11.74 5.55 -8.28
CA SER A 121 11.87 6.45 -9.44
C SER A 121 13.13 7.31 -9.43
N SER A 122 14.07 7.07 -8.50
CA SER A 122 15.33 7.83 -8.40
C SER A 122 16.53 6.99 -8.84
N ARG A 123 16.78 6.96 -10.16
CA ARG A 123 17.96 6.32 -10.76
C ARG A 123 19.27 6.68 -10.03
N ALA A 124 19.47 7.98 -9.75
CA ALA A 124 20.66 8.48 -9.07
C ALA A 124 20.76 8.11 -7.56
N GLU A 125 19.73 7.51 -6.97
CA GLU A 125 19.77 6.89 -5.64
C GLU A 125 19.87 5.36 -5.72
N GLN A 126 19.27 4.75 -6.74
CA GLN A 126 19.44 3.33 -7.06
C GLN A 126 20.87 2.99 -7.50
N GLU A 127 21.57 3.93 -8.14
CA GLU A 127 23.02 3.87 -8.44
C GLU A 127 23.90 3.95 -7.16
N LYS A 128 23.30 4.15 -5.99
CA LYS A 128 23.97 4.06 -4.67
C LYS A 128 23.52 2.84 -3.86
N PHE A 129 22.68 1.97 -4.44
CA PHE A 129 22.23 0.73 -3.81
C PHE A 129 23.18 -0.41 -4.19
N GLU A 130 23.73 -1.06 -3.17
CA GLU A 130 24.83 -2.02 -3.29
C GLU A 130 24.57 -3.19 -2.35
N SER A 131 25.01 -4.40 -2.72
CA SER A 131 24.77 -5.63 -1.92
C SER A 131 25.30 -5.53 -0.49
N SER A 132 26.37 -4.74 -0.27
CA SER A 132 26.93 -4.42 1.05
C SER A 132 25.96 -3.71 2.02
N GLN A 133 24.82 -3.18 1.52
CA GLN A 133 23.78 -2.54 2.33
C GLN A 133 22.72 -3.55 2.83
N ILE A 134 22.76 -4.81 2.37
CA ILE A 134 21.88 -5.88 2.82
C ILE A 134 22.56 -6.59 4.01
N PRO A 135 21.93 -6.68 5.20
CA PRO A 135 22.48 -7.42 6.34
C PRO A 135 22.67 -8.91 6.01
N GLY A 136 23.77 -9.52 6.46
CA GLY A 136 24.12 -10.92 6.16
C GLY A 136 22.96 -11.92 6.24
N PRO A 137 22.23 -12.02 7.38
CA PRO A 137 21.10 -12.94 7.51
C PRO A 137 19.94 -12.71 6.52
N MET A 138 19.82 -11.50 5.95
CA MET A 138 18.87 -11.18 4.88
C MET A 138 19.45 -11.46 3.50
N ALA A 139 20.77 -11.28 3.31
CA ALA A 139 21.48 -11.64 2.08
C ALA A 139 21.50 -13.16 1.86
N ASP A 140 21.61 -13.95 2.93
CA ASP A 140 21.49 -15.42 2.92
C ASP A 140 20.05 -15.89 2.62
N SER A 141 19.07 -14.97 2.63
CA SER A 141 17.63 -15.25 2.47
C SER A 141 17.03 -14.66 1.19
N LEU A 142 17.84 -14.16 0.25
CA LEU A 142 17.34 -13.57 -1.01
C LEU A 142 16.74 -14.65 -1.94
N LEU A 143 15.52 -14.42 -2.41
CA LEU A 143 14.79 -15.36 -3.25
C LEU A 143 15.20 -15.22 -4.72
N ASP A 144 16.22 -15.99 -5.11
CA ASP A 144 16.79 -15.98 -6.47
C ASP A 144 15.95 -16.71 -7.52
N GLU A 145 15.03 -17.60 -7.11
CA GLU A 145 14.14 -18.32 -8.01
C GLU A 145 12.72 -17.75 -8.06
N ARG A 146 12.15 -17.80 -9.25
CA ARG A 146 10.81 -17.33 -9.57
C ARG A 146 9.83 -18.48 -9.43
N PHE A 147 9.43 -18.79 -8.20
CA PHE A 147 8.67 -20.00 -7.81
C PHE A 147 7.51 -20.40 -8.74
N TRP A 148 6.79 -19.43 -9.34
CA TRP A 148 5.72 -19.68 -10.31
C TRP A 148 6.16 -20.33 -11.64
N GLU A 149 7.46 -20.51 -11.85
CA GLU A 149 8.06 -21.10 -13.06
C GLU A 149 8.53 -22.56 -12.85
N TYR A 150 8.50 -23.07 -11.62
CA TYR A 150 8.93 -24.44 -11.28
C TYR A 150 7.80 -25.39 -10.87
N GLU A 151 6.75 -24.89 -10.23
CA GLU A 151 5.54 -25.69 -10.02
C GLU A 151 4.75 -25.77 -11.33
N ASP A 152 4.58 -26.97 -11.89
CA ASP A 152 3.67 -27.18 -13.02
C ASP A 152 2.21 -27.14 -12.55
N TRP A 153 1.72 -25.93 -12.29
CA TRP A 153 0.32 -25.66 -12.00
C TRP A 153 -0.62 -26.18 -13.10
N SER A 154 -0.13 -26.48 -14.31
CA SER A 154 -0.97 -27.13 -15.32
C SER A 154 -1.34 -28.57 -14.93
N ASP A 155 -0.51 -29.31 -14.20
CA ASP A 155 -0.91 -30.61 -13.62
C ASP A 155 -1.95 -30.44 -12.51
N PHE A 156 -1.80 -29.45 -11.62
CA PHE A 156 -2.84 -29.13 -10.63
C PHE A 156 -4.18 -28.75 -11.28
N PHE A 157 -4.17 -27.98 -12.37
CA PHE A 157 -5.38 -27.66 -13.14
C PHE A 157 -5.90 -28.81 -14.01
N LYS A 158 -5.10 -29.85 -14.28
CA LYS A 158 -5.56 -31.12 -14.90
C LYS A 158 -6.24 -32.02 -13.87
N SER A 159 -5.72 -32.11 -12.63
CA SER A 159 -6.27 -32.96 -11.57
C SER A 159 -7.42 -32.31 -10.78
N GLY A 160 -7.42 -30.98 -10.65
CA GLY A 160 -8.33 -30.20 -9.81
C GLY A 160 -9.81 -30.15 -10.23
N GLN A 161 -10.25 -31.07 -11.11
CA GLN A 161 -11.65 -31.26 -11.47
C GLN A 161 -12.24 -32.63 -11.07
N GLU A 162 -11.44 -33.57 -10.55
CA GLU A 162 -11.87 -34.95 -10.25
C GLU A 162 -11.78 -35.34 -8.76
N GLU A 163 -12.07 -34.42 -7.83
CA GLU A 163 -12.28 -34.77 -6.41
C GLU A 163 -13.30 -33.84 -5.71
N PHE A 164 -14.43 -33.59 -6.39
CA PHE A 164 -15.70 -33.24 -5.72
C PHE A 164 -16.66 -34.40 -5.91
N ASP A 165 -16.43 -35.49 -5.14
CA ASP A 165 -17.44 -36.53 -4.92
C ASP A 165 -18.60 -35.89 -4.13
N ASP A 166 -19.70 -35.58 -4.83
CA ASP A 166 -20.93 -35.06 -4.23
C ASP A 166 -21.82 -36.17 -3.63
N GLY A 167 -21.17 -37.20 -3.05
CA GLY A 167 -21.68 -38.10 -2.02
C GLY A 167 -23.06 -38.69 -2.33
N GLU A 168 -23.06 -39.70 -3.21
CA GLU A 168 -24.27 -40.24 -3.87
C GLU A 168 -25.47 -40.47 -2.91
N ALA A 169 -26.66 -40.08 -3.38
CA ALA A 169 -27.89 -40.11 -2.61
C ALA A 169 -28.29 -41.56 -2.23
N VAL A 170 -28.13 -41.89 -0.94
CA VAL A 170 -28.51 -43.20 -0.39
C VAL A 170 -30.03 -43.34 -0.31
N GLU A 171 -30.64 -43.78 -1.41
CA GLU A 171 -32.01 -44.28 -1.44
C GLU A 171 -32.05 -45.73 -0.94
N THR A 172 -32.63 -45.98 0.24
CA THR A 172 -32.88 -47.34 0.76
C THR A 172 -34.34 -47.53 1.15
N ASP A 173 -35.03 -48.32 0.33
CA ASP A 173 -36.41 -48.82 0.49
C ASP A 173 -36.59 -49.70 1.74
N GLN A 174 -37.50 -49.31 2.66
CA GLN A 174 -38.31 -50.15 3.58
C GLN A 174 -39.58 -49.39 4.06
#